data_AF-A0A838IE20-F1
#
_entry.id   AF-A0A838IE20-F1
#
_cell.length_a   1.000
_cell.length_b   1.000
_cell.length_c   1.000
_cell.angle_alpha   90.00
_cell.angle_beta   90.00
_cell.angle_gamma   90.00
#
_symmetry.space_group_name_H-M   'P 1'
#
loop_
_entity.id
_entity.type
_entity.pdbx_description
1 polymer ?
#
loop_
_entity_poly.entity_id
_entity_poly.type
_entity_poly.pdbx_seq_one_letter_code
_entity_poly.pdbx_strand_id
1 'polypeptide(L)'
;RVPPATSLAARLVVRRGGDTLDGALPPLSPASLVTTSPSFDFTAQLSGDGHYIHLTPDGFLEPDTRYRVRVAGGWSGDGASGAVDDEIAFRTAPVERRGPPLRAGRGGVSAFELSRRAVPLPPLLPSLNQIGFDSYDMVVGALDVSPPDAGGEGRLLLWAVSTRRGRDGVPVADRRGAFAFPLAGRYRDDSLIVSQSGLKLTFSFGDVPMRRFDLRMRLDRRLRSAGGASLYAEVFCPEVPVYGPALVAIGICNREATLPASGTFITRRYPTRGPANDRPRGLSVSSLDLRRPTPSAPGAAVARLSLDRGARFAAARHAAAILLTDAATGTPVSLDYRKGLRSGTDAGGNLSRVELRIPAGTVLPDRVKAYVIADVFPLLAREL
;
A
#
# COMPACT_ATOMS: atom_id res chain seq x y z
N ARG A 1 7.12 -3.99 22.33
CA ARG A 1 5.76 -3.46 22.10
C ARG A 1 5.61 -3.23 20.60
N VAL A 2 4.44 -3.47 20.03
CA VAL A 2 4.16 -3.34 18.58
C VAL A 2 2.91 -2.49 18.35
N PRO A 3 2.70 -1.88 17.17
CA PRO A 3 1.46 -1.16 16.89
C PRO A 3 0.22 -2.07 16.98
N PRO A 4 -0.94 -1.54 17.42
CA PRO A 4 -2.25 -2.19 17.27
C PRO A 4 -2.57 -2.72 15.86
N ALA A 5 -2.05 -2.07 14.82
CA ALA A 5 -2.25 -2.44 13.42
C ALA A 5 -1.31 -3.55 12.90
N THR A 6 -0.43 -4.12 13.72
CA THR A 6 0.68 -4.99 13.26
C THR A 6 0.25 -6.23 12.47
N SER A 7 1.16 -6.76 11.66
CA SER A 7 1.13 -8.14 11.16
C SER A 7 2.34 -8.89 11.70
N LEU A 8 2.20 -10.20 11.89
CA LEU A 8 3.21 -11.08 12.45
C LEU A 8 3.72 -12.03 11.36
N ALA A 9 4.99 -12.38 11.43
CA ALA A 9 5.56 -13.48 10.66
C ALA A 9 6.37 -14.34 11.62
N ALA A 10 6.10 -15.64 11.64
CA ALA A 10 6.88 -16.62 12.38
C ALA A 10 7.65 -17.50 11.41
N ARG A 11 8.82 -17.98 11.84
CA ARG A 11 9.66 -18.90 11.06
C ARG A 11 9.83 -20.19 11.84
N LEU A 12 9.64 -21.33 11.18
CA LEU A 12 10.03 -22.63 11.72
C LEU A 12 11.55 -22.75 11.75
N VAL A 13 12.10 -23.07 12.92
CA VAL A 13 13.52 -23.36 13.11
C VAL A 13 13.63 -24.69 13.83
N VAL A 14 14.09 -25.72 13.13
CA VAL A 14 14.31 -27.05 13.69
C VAL A 14 15.79 -27.23 13.99
N ARG A 15 16.11 -27.63 15.22
CA ARG A 15 17.50 -27.95 15.63
C ARG A 15 17.64 -29.41 16.05
N ARG A 16 18.69 -30.08 15.57
CA ARG A 16 19.06 -31.44 15.99
C ARG A 16 20.59 -31.53 16.11
N GLY A 17 21.09 -31.91 17.28
CA GLY A 17 22.53 -32.08 17.49
C GLY A 17 23.39 -30.81 17.34
N GLY A 18 22.77 -29.61 17.37
CA GLY A 18 23.45 -28.34 17.13
C GLY A 18 23.27 -27.79 15.70
N ASP A 19 22.85 -28.65 14.76
CA ASP A 19 22.58 -28.28 13.37
C ASP A 19 21.15 -27.78 13.17
N THR A 20 20.95 -26.93 12.15
CA THR A 20 19.62 -26.53 11.69
C THR A 20 19.18 -27.47 10.57
N LEU A 21 18.03 -28.12 10.74
CA LEU A 21 17.44 -28.98 9.72
C LEU A 21 16.51 -28.16 8.82
N ASP A 22 16.44 -28.53 7.54
CA ASP A 22 15.46 -27.96 6.62
C ASP A 22 14.11 -28.64 6.87
N GLY A 23 13.29 -28.03 7.71
CA GLY A 23 11.98 -28.54 8.13
C GLY A 23 10.87 -27.60 7.69
N ALA A 24 9.81 -28.15 7.11
CA ALA A 24 8.65 -27.40 6.63
C ALA A 24 7.39 -27.74 7.43
N LEU A 25 6.55 -26.73 7.65
CA LEU A 25 5.18 -26.93 8.13
C LEU A 25 4.36 -27.58 7.02
N PRO A 26 3.50 -28.55 7.35
CA PRO A 26 2.64 -29.16 6.37
C PRO A 26 1.64 -28.12 5.86
N PRO A 27 1.32 -28.16 4.56
CA PRO A 27 0.31 -27.31 3.94
C PRO A 27 -1.11 -27.78 4.31
N LEU A 28 -1.41 -27.73 5.60
CA LEU A 28 -2.75 -27.74 6.17
C LEU A 28 -3.36 -26.34 6.03
N SER A 29 -4.61 -26.15 6.46
CA SER A 29 -5.16 -24.81 6.63
C SER A 29 -4.24 -24.00 7.57
N PRO A 30 -3.56 -22.93 7.12
CA PRO A 30 -2.60 -22.22 7.96
C PRO A 30 -3.23 -21.69 9.25
N ALA A 31 -4.52 -21.33 9.19
CA ALA A 31 -5.27 -20.86 10.35
C ALA A 31 -5.44 -21.95 11.42
N SER A 32 -5.50 -23.24 11.05
CA SER A 32 -5.64 -24.32 12.03
C SER A 32 -4.36 -24.56 12.84
N LEU A 33 -3.22 -24.01 12.42
CA LEU A 33 -1.96 -24.08 13.15
C LEU A 33 -1.87 -23.02 14.26
N VAL A 34 -2.82 -22.08 14.33
CA VAL A 34 -2.70 -20.86 15.13
C VAL A 34 -3.82 -20.77 16.16
N THR A 35 -3.43 -20.46 17.40
CA THR A 35 -4.38 -20.03 18.43
C THR A 35 -3.92 -18.71 19.05
N THR A 36 -4.87 -17.84 19.40
CA THR A 36 -4.58 -16.48 19.87
C THR A 36 -5.25 -16.22 21.22
N SER A 37 -4.56 -15.50 22.11
CA SER A 37 -5.06 -15.13 23.43
C SER A 37 -4.60 -13.71 23.83
N PRO A 38 -5.51 -12.74 24.06
CA PRO A 38 -6.94 -12.79 23.76
C PRO A 38 -7.22 -13.17 22.29
N SER A 39 -8.38 -13.77 22.04
CA SER A 39 -8.79 -14.15 20.68
C SER A 39 -9.00 -12.91 19.82
N PHE A 40 -8.61 -12.99 18.55
CA PHE A 40 -8.89 -11.99 17.53
C PHE A 40 -8.99 -12.67 16.16
N ASP A 41 -9.71 -12.04 15.23
CA ASP A 41 -9.84 -12.53 13.85
C ASP A 41 -8.58 -12.24 13.04
N PHE A 42 -8.15 -13.21 12.24
CA PHE A 42 -6.95 -13.10 11.41
C PHE A 42 -7.03 -13.94 10.16
N THR A 43 -6.25 -13.53 9.16
CA THR A 43 -5.85 -14.35 8.02
C THR A 43 -4.47 -14.94 8.28
N ALA A 44 -4.28 -16.24 7.99
CA ALA A 44 -2.97 -16.89 8.01
C ALA A 44 -2.60 -17.42 6.63
N GLN A 45 -1.34 -17.23 6.23
CA GLN A 45 -0.78 -17.72 4.97
C GLN A 45 0.57 -18.40 5.22
N LEU A 46 0.76 -19.58 4.64
CA LEU A 46 2.02 -20.31 4.68
C LEU A 46 2.85 -19.96 3.43
N SER A 47 4.16 -19.77 3.59
CA SER A 47 5.09 -19.66 2.46
C SER A 47 5.16 -20.97 1.67
N GLY A 48 5.55 -20.92 0.39
CA GLY A 48 5.63 -22.12 -0.45
C GLY A 48 6.58 -23.20 0.07
N ASP A 49 7.68 -22.77 0.70
CA ASP A 49 8.66 -23.63 1.35
C ASP A 49 8.20 -24.16 2.73
N GLY A 50 7.05 -23.71 3.24
CA GLY A 50 6.54 -24.10 4.55
C GLY A 50 7.34 -23.59 5.74
N HIS A 51 8.34 -22.72 5.51
CA HIS A 51 9.22 -22.21 6.57
C HIS A 51 8.63 -21.04 7.33
N TYR A 52 7.70 -20.30 6.72
CA TYR A 52 7.11 -19.09 7.30
C TYR A 52 5.60 -19.20 7.36
N ILE A 53 5.04 -18.76 8.48
CA ILE A 53 3.62 -18.47 8.61
C ILE A 53 3.43 -16.97 8.84
N HIS A 54 2.62 -16.36 7.98
CA HIS A 54 2.26 -14.95 8.02
C HIS A 54 0.89 -14.83 8.65
N LEU A 55 0.77 -14.07 9.74
CA LEU A 55 -0.48 -13.81 10.42
C LEU A 55 -0.83 -12.32 10.31
N THR A 56 -2.01 -12.05 9.79
CA THR A 56 -2.48 -10.70 9.54
C THR A 56 -3.84 -10.54 10.22
N PRO A 57 -3.91 -9.84 11.37
CA PRO A 57 -5.19 -9.51 12.01
C PRO A 57 -6.13 -8.80 11.03
N ASP A 58 -7.41 -9.12 11.05
CA ASP A 58 -8.38 -8.54 10.11
C ASP A 58 -8.69 -7.07 10.44
N GLY A 59 -8.45 -6.66 11.69
CA GLY A 59 -8.54 -5.28 12.15
C GLY A 59 -7.45 -4.87 13.12
N PHE A 60 -7.75 -3.87 13.94
CA PHE A 60 -6.85 -3.39 14.97
C PHE A 60 -6.94 -4.29 16.20
N LEU A 61 -5.78 -4.68 16.73
CA LEU A 61 -5.69 -5.29 18.05
C LEU A 61 -5.94 -4.24 19.14
N GLU A 62 -6.44 -4.66 20.30
CA GLU A 62 -6.70 -3.75 21.42
C GLU A 62 -5.40 -3.09 21.91
N PRO A 63 -5.39 -1.77 22.14
CA PRO A 63 -4.20 -1.05 22.59
C PRO A 63 -3.80 -1.47 24.02
N ASP A 64 -2.51 -1.34 24.33
CA ASP A 64 -1.91 -1.72 25.62
C ASP A 64 -2.23 -3.14 26.14
N THR A 65 -2.63 -4.05 25.24
CA THR A 65 -3.04 -5.42 25.56
C THR A 65 -1.90 -6.40 25.30
N ARG A 66 -1.74 -7.36 26.21
CA ARG A 66 -0.78 -8.47 26.04
C ARG A 66 -1.46 -9.56 25.23
N TYR A 67 -0.81 -9.98 24.16
CA TYR A 67 -1.24 -11.07 23.30
C TYR A 67 -0.22 -12.21 23.35
N ARG A 68 -0.74 -13.42 23.17
CA ARG A 68 -0.01 -14.66 22.95
C ARG A 68 -0.55 -15.27 21.66
N VAL A 69 0.36 -15.61 20.75
CA VAL A 69 0.06 -16.31 19.50
C VAL A 69 0.80 -17.63 19.55
N ARG A 70 0.06 -18.72 19.73
CA ARG A 70 0.61 -20.06 19.76
C ARG A 70 0.50 -20.67 18.38
N VAL A 71 1.63 -21.19 17.88
CA VAL A 71 1.72 -21.93 16.62
C VAL A 71 2.03 -23.38 16.96
N ALA A 72 1.11 -24.29 16.63
CA ALA A 72 1.22 -25.70 16.94
C ALA A 72 0.86 -26.58 15.72
N GLY A 73 1.63 -27.63 15.49
CA GLY A 73 1.41 -28.55 14.38
C GLY A 73 2.55 -29.54 14.17
N GLY A 74 2.42 -30.40 13.17
CA GLY A 74 3.53 -31.24 12.71
C GLY A 74 4.52 -30.44 11.86
N TRP A 75 5.74 -30.96 11.69
CA TRP A 75 6.67 -30.54 10.65
C TRP A 75 7.37 -31.76 10.05
N SER A 76 7.88 -31.62 8.83
CA SER A 76 8.65 -32.67 8.14
C SER A 76 9.73 -32.06 7.24
N GLY A 77 10.86 -32.76 7.10
CA GLY A 77 11.95 -32.36 6.22
C GLY A 77 13.21 -33.20 6.45
N ASP A 78 14.06 -33.35 5.43
CA ASP A 78 15.30 -34.16 5.45
C ASP A 78 15.16 -35.56 6.06
N GLY A 79 14.06 -36.26 5.76
CA GLY A 79 13.77 -37.59 6.29
C GLY A 79 13.43 -37.63 7.79
N ALA A 80 13.24 -36.46 8.41
CA ALA A 80 12.80 -36.31 9.78
C ALA A 80 11.39 -35.69 9.84
N SER A 81 10.72 -35.92 10.96
CA SER A 81 9.47 -35.27 11.30
C SER A 81 9.39 -35.03 12.81
N GLY A 82 8.48 -34.16 13.20
CA GLY A 82 8.22 -33.86 14.60
C GLY A 82 7.01 -32.97 14.77
N ALA A 83 6.87 -32.43 15.98
CA ALA A 83 5.87 -31.42 16.30
C ALA A 83 6.57 -30.09 16.63
N VAL A 84 5.88 -29.00 16.33
CA VAL A 84 6.16 -27.66 16.85
C VAL A 84 5.01 -27.27 17.75
N ASP A 85 5.34 -26.63 18.86
CA ASP A 85 4.38 -26.01 19.76
C ASP A 85 5.11 -24.85 20.44
N ASP A 86 4.97 -23.66 19.90
CA ASP A 86 5.68 -22.47 20.37
C ASP A 86 4.75 -21.26 20.45
N GLU A 87 5.13 -20.28 21.26
CA GLU A 87 4.32 -19.12 21.56
C GLU A 87 5.09 -17.81 21.38
N ILE A 88 4.51 -16.91 20.59
CA ILE A 88 4.96 -15.54 20.46
C ILE A 88 4.13 -14.67 21.39
N ALA A 89 4.75 -14.17 22.45
CA ALA A 89 4.16 -13.20 23.36
C ALA A 89 4.56 -11.77 22.96
N PHE A 90 3.57 -10.88 22.84
CA PHE A 90 3.82 -9.45 22.61
C PHE A 90 2.82 -8.57 23.34
N ARG A 91 3.10 -7.27 23.36
CA ARG A 91 2.17 -6.25 23.87
C ARG A 91 1.96 -5.18 22.81
N THR A 92 0.71 -4.84 22.53
CA THR A 92 0.39 -3.68 21.69
C THR A 92 0.80 -2.39 22.40
N ALA A 93 1.15 -1.37 21.63
CA ALA A 93 1.44 -0.04 22.16
C ALA A 93 0.16 0.60 22.71
N PRO A 94 0.24 1.43 23.77
CA PRO A 94 -0.86 2.28 24.17
C PRO A 94 -1.14 3.34 23.10
N VAL A 95 -2.36 3.88 23.12
CA VAL A 95 -2.74 5.04 22.31
C VAL A 95 -1.95 6.26 22.79
N GLU A 96 -1.15 6.86 21.91
CA GLU A 96 -0.45 8.12 22.23
C GLU A 96 -1.31 9.34 21.87
N ARG A 97 -2.23 9.18 20.92
CA ARG A 97 -3.05 10.26 20.40
C ARG A 97 -4.35 9.74 19.78
N ARG A 98 -5.43 10.48 19.99
CA ARG A 98 -6.68 10.32 19.23
C ARG A 98 -6.55 10.87 17.80
N GLY A 99 -6.88 10.01 16.84
CA GLY A 99 -6.83 10.27 15.40
C GLY A 99 -5.41 10.37 14.81
N PRO A 100 -5.27 10.15 13.49
CA PRO A 100 -3.98 10.13 12.84
C PRO A 100 -3.40 11.55 12.78
N PRO A 101 -2.06 11.69 12.72
CA PRO A 101 -1.40 12.97 12.49
C PRO A 101 -1.56 13.49 11.05
N LEU A 102 -2.58 13.04 10.31
CA LEU A 102 -2.83 13.37 8.91
C LEU A 102 -3.96 14.39 8.78
N ARG A 103 -3.86 15.25 7.77
CA ARG A 103 -4.85 16.30 7.46
C ARG A 103 -4.94 16.51 5.95
N ALA A 104 -6.15 16.67 5.45
CA ALA A 104 -6.43 17.14 4.10
C ALA A 104 -6.96 18.59 4.18
N GLY A 105 -6.10 19.58 3.94
CA GLY A 105 -6.43 21.01 4.06
C GLY A 105 -6.54 21.72 2.72
N ARG A 106 -7.19 22.90 2.71
CA ARG A 106 -7.39 23.71 1.49
C ARG A 106 -6.10 24.30 0.91
N GLY A 107 -5.13 24.62 1.76
CA GLY A 107 -3.84 25.22 1.36
C GLY A 107 -2.67 24.23 1.29
N GLY A 108 -2.81 23.07 1.95
CA GLY A 108 -1.81 22.03 1.98
C GLY A 108 -2.34 20.78 2.71
N VAL A 109 -1.70 19.66 2.45
CA VAL A 109 -2.02 18.36 3.03
C VAL A 109 -0.84 17.80 3.81
N SER A 110 -1.13 16.91 4.76
CA SER A 110 -0.08 16.11 5.39
C SER A 110 0.48 15.13 4.37
N ALA A 111 1.80 15.06 4.28
CA ALA A 111 2.49 14.11 3.42
C ALA A 111 3.72 13.52 4.13
N PHE A 112 4.07 12.30 3.74
CA PHE A 112 5.26 11.62 4.20
C PHE A 112 5.97 10.93 3.05
N GLU A 113 7.29 10.84 3.17
CA GLU A 113 8.10 9.93 2.37
C GLU A 113 7.90 8.53 2.93
N LEU A 114 7.62 7.57 2.07
CA LEU A 114 7.64 6.15 2.39
C LEU A 114 8.81 5.52 1.63
N SER A 115 9.68 4.84 2.37
CA SER A 115 10.74 4.03 1.80
C SER A 115 10.84 2.69 2.54
N ARG A 116 11.17 1.63 1.81
CA ARG A 116 11.27 0.28 2.36
C ARG A 116 12.63 0.10 3.07
N ARG A 117 12.70 -0.80 4.06
CA ARG A 117 13.92 -1.08 4.83
C ARG A 117 14.36 -2.54 4.83
N ALA A 118 13.50 -3.50 4.47
CA ALA A 118 13.82 -4.92 4.64
C ALA A 118 13.51 -5.76 3.40
N VAL A 119 14.37 -6.76 3.18
CA VAL A 119 14.18 -7.87 2.24
C VAL A 119 12.86 -8.59 2.58
N PRO A 120 11.93 -8.80 1.62
CA PRO A 120 10.70 -9.52 1.91
C PRO A 120 10.99 -10.95 2.37
N LEU A 121 10.14 -11.46 3.26
CA LEU A 121 10.12 -12.85 3.68
C LEU A 121 8.98 -13.57 2.95
N PRO A 122 9.22 -14.74 2.32
CA PRO A 122 10.52 -15.41 2.21
C PRO A 122 11.50 -14.64 1.31
N PRO A 123 12.83 -14.73 1.55
CA PRO A 123 13.81 -14.06 0.72
C PRO A 123 13.82 -14.67 -0.69
N LEU A 124 13.08 -14.05 -1.61
CA LEU A 124 13.09 -14.37 -3.03
C LEU A 124 14.41 -13.90 -3.64
N LEU A 125 15.39 -14.79 -3.90
CA LEU A 125 16.69 -14.54 -4.56
C LEU A 125 17.24 -13.11 -4.33
N PRO A 126 18.28 -12.87 -3.52
CA PRO A 126 18.74 -11.51 -3.14
C PRO A 126 18.72 -10.42 -4.23
N SER A 127 18.94 -10.78 -5.51
CA SER A 127 18.74 -9.91 -6.68
C SER A 127 17.29 -9.43 -6.92
N LEU A 128 16.27 -10.29 -6.88
CA LEU A 128 14.87 -9.91 -7.14
C LEU A 128 14.32 -8.97 -6.05
N ASN A 129 14.75 -9.16 -4.81
CA ASN A 129 14.41 -8.28 -3.69
C ASN A 129 15.01 -6.87 -3.85
N GLN A 130 16.25 -6.77 -4.35
CA GLN A 130 16.97 -5.51 -4.56
C GLN A 130 16.52 -4.76 -5.83
N ILE A 131 16.12 -5.47 -6.88
CA ILE A 131 15.81 -4.86 -8.20
C ILE A 131 14.39 -4.24 -8.22
N GLY A 132 13.51 -4.68 -7.33
CA GLY A 132 12.10 -4.43 -7.44
C GLY A 132 11.49 -3.47 -6.43
N PHE A 133 11.43 -3.91 -5.18
CA PHE A 133 10.69 -3.22 -4.12
C PHE A 133 11.56 -2.28 -3.28
N ASP A 134 12.86 -2.54 -3.19
CA ASP A 134 13.81 -1.74 -2.41
C ASP A 134 14.18 -0.41 -3.11
N SER A 135 13.78 -0.22 -4.37
CA SER A 135 14.13 0.95 -5.19
C SER A 135 13.08 2.07 -5.16
N TYR A 136 11.93 1.88 -4.51
CA TYR A 136 10.84 2.86 -4.52
C TYR A 136 10.95 3.87 -3.39
N ASP A 137 11.36 5.09 -3.73
CA ASP A 137 11.09 6.29 -2.94
C ASP A 137 9.75 6.89 -3.41
N MET A 138 8.77 6.97 -2.50
CA MET A 138 7.47 7.57 -2.78
C MET A 138 7.12 8.67 -1.79
N VAL A 139 6.36 9.64 -2.27
CA VAL A 139 5.66 10.61 -1.42
C VAL A 139 4.19 10.22 -1.40
N VAL A 140 3.65 10.18 -0.18
CA VAL A 140 2.26 9.82 0.09
C VAL A 140 1.59 11.03 0.74
N GLY A 141 0.55 11.56 0.09
CA GLY A 141 -0.24 12.68 0.61
C GLY A 141 -1.65 12.25 1.00
N ALA A 142 -2.20 12.89 2.04
CA ALA A 142 -3.58 12.66 2.48
C ALA A 142 -4.56 13.45 1.59
N LEU A 143 -5.40 12.73 0.83
CA LEU A 143 -6.46 13.34 0.03
C LEU A 143 -7.74 13.57 0.84
N ASP A 144 -8.08 12.61 1.71
CA ASP A 144 -9.24 12.68 2.59
C ASP A 144 -8.96 11.91 3.89
N VAL A 145 -9.47 12.44 5.00
CA VAL A 145 -9.39 11.82 6.32
C VAL A 145 -10.72 12.08 7.00
N SER A 146 -11.53 11.03 7.19
CA SER A 146 -12.82 11.21 7.84
C SER A 146 -12.62 11.56 9.32
N PRO A 147 -13.59 12.23 9.96
CA PRO A 147 -13.66 12.27 11.42
C PRO A 147 -13.70 10.85 12.00
N PRO A 148 -13.21 10.65 13.23
CA PRO A 148 -13.37 9.39 13.93
C PRO A 148 -14.82 9.23 14.40
N ASP A 149 -15.27 7.99 14.49
CA ASP A 149 -16.48 7.60 15.20
C ASP A 149 -16.27 7.56 16.72
N ALA A 150 -17.27 7.08 17.45
CA ALA A 150 -17.21 6.96 18.92
C ALA A 150 -16.11 5.99 19.40
N GLY A 151 -15.73 5.02 18.58
CA GLY A 151 -14.65 4.06 18.84
C GLY A 151 -13.26 4.57 18.45
N GLY A 152 -13.15 5.82 17.96
CA GLY A 152 -11.89 6.37 17.50
C GLY A 152 -11.48 5.89 16.11
N GLU A 153 -12.37 5.20 15.39
CA GLU A 153 -12.11 4.69 14.05
C GLU A 153 -12.55 5.66 12.97
N GLY A 154 -11.79 5.75 11.88
CA GLY A 154 -12.17 6.53 10.72
C GLY A 154 -11.52 6.00 9.44
N ARG A 155 -11.85 6.61 8.32
CA ARG A 155 -11.33 6.28 6.99
C ARG A 155 -10.25 7.25 6.57
N LEU A 156 -9.33 6.76 5.75
CA LEU A 156 -8.29 7.55 5.10
C LEU A 156 -8.24 7.21 3.61
N LEU A 157 -8.00 8.24 2.81
CA LEU A 157 -7.66 8.12 1.40
C LEU A 157 -6.35 8.85 1.17
N LEU A 158 -5.33 8.09 0.80
CA LEU A 158 -4.00 8.60 0.49
C LEU A 158 -3.69 8.42 -0.99
N TRP A 159 -2.74 9.20 -1.48
CA TRP A 159 -2.22 9.10 -2.84
C TRP A 159 -0.71 8.97 -2.82
N ALA A 160 -0.21 7.91 -3.44
CA ALA A 160 1.22 7.64 -3.57
C ALA A 160 1.68 7.97 -4.99
N VAL A 161 2.78 8.71 -5.10
CA VAL A 161 3.48 8.96 -6.37
C VAL A 161 4.94 8.60 -6.26
N SER A 162 5.51 8.08 -7.35
CA SER A 162 6.95 7.95 -7.48
C SER A 162 7.64 9.30 -7.33
N THR A 163 8.84 9.29 -6.77
CA THR A 163 9.64 10.50 -6.64
C THR A 163 11.02 10.36 -7.22
N ARG A 164 11.60 11.51 -7.55
CA ARG A 164 13.03 11.67 -7.84
C ARG A 164 13.61 12.69 -6.87
N ARG A 165 14.92 12.65 -6.65
CA ARG A 165 15.59 13.66 -5.83
C ARG A 165 15.71 14.98 -6.59
N GLY A 166 15.26 16.06 -5.95
CA GLY A 166 15.48 17.43 -6.38
C GLY A 166 16.94 17.86 -6.22
N ARG A 167 17.28 19.08 -6.66
CA ARG A 167 18.65 19.62 -6.56
C ARG A 167 19.12 19.79 -5.11
N ASP A 168 18.19 19.98 -4.19
CA ASP A 168 18.37 20.13 -2.75
C ASP A 168 18.19 18.80 -1.99
N GLY A 169 18.05 17.67 -2.70
CA GLY A 169 17.78 16.36 -2.11
C GLY A 169 16.34 16.12 -1.67
N VAL A 170 15.46 17.14 -1.77
CA VAL A 170 14.03 17.00 -1.45
C VAL A 170 13.38 16.12 -2.52
N PRO A 171 12.63 15.08 -2.14
CA PRO A 171 11.89 14.30 -3.12
C PRO A 171 10.81 15.15 -3.76
N VAL A 172 10.76 15.10 -5.08
CA VAL A 172 9.74 15.75 -5.90
C VAL A 172 9.04 14.69 -6.73
N ALA A 173 7.75 14.89 -7.00
CA ALA A 173 7.00 13.96 -7.82
C ALA A 173 7.69 13.72 -9.17
N ASP A 174 7.76 12.46 -9.57
CA ASP A 174 8.29 12.07 -10.86
C ASP A 174 7.15 11.66 -11.79
N ARG A 175 6.86 12.51 -12.78
CA ARG A 175 5.89 12.21 -13.83
C ARG A 175 6.24 10.94 -14.62
N ARG A 176 7.53 10.67 -14.81
CA ARG A 176 8.00 9.50 -15.56
C ARG A 176 8.15 8.27 -14.67
N GLY A 177 7.89 8.42 -13.37
CA GLY A 177 8.03 7.37 -12.39
C GLY A 177 7.15 6.16 -12.67
N ALA A 178 7.51 5.07 -12.02
CA ALA A 178 6.93 3.76 -12.26
C ALA A 178 5.47 3.66 -11.79
N PHE A 179 5.01 4.50 -10.86
CA PHE A 179 3.69 4.32 -10.24
C PHE A 179 3.02 5.62 -9.79
N ALA A 180 1.69 5.57 -9.79
CA ALA A 180 0.81 6.53 -9.13
C ALA A 180 -0.48 5.78 -8.77
N PHE A 181 -0.80 5.63 -7.49
CA PHE A 181 -1.92 4.81 -7.05
C PHE A 181 -2.55 5.28 -5.73
N PRO A 182 -3.85 5.01 -5.53
CA PRO A 182 -4.52 5.31 -4.28
C PRO A 182 -4.15 4.30 -3.21
N LEU A 183 -4.21 4.75 -1.97
CA LEU A 183 -3.98 3.98 -0.76
C LEU A 183 -5.15 4.27 0.17
N ALA A 184 -6.19 3.45 0.09
CA ALA A 184 -7.37 3.57 0.95
C ALA A 184 -7.23 2.67 2.18
N GLY A 185 -7.86 3.08 3.28
CA GLY A 185 -7.83 2.30 4.50
C GLY A 185 -8.61 2.91 5.63
N ARG A 186 -8.29 2.43 6.82
CA ARG A 186 -8.86 2.88 8.08
C ARG A 186 -7.78 3.23 9.07
N TYR A 187 -8.14 4.06 10.03
CA TYR A 187 -7.34 4.32 11.22
C TYR A 187 -8.17 4.02 12.47
N ARG A 188 -7.49 3.68 13.56
CA ARG A 188 -8.02 3.72 14.92
C ARG A 188 -7.00 4.48 15.75
N ASP A 189 -7.40 5.62 16.27
CA ASP A 189 -6.50 6.54 16.94
C ASP A 189 -5.26 6.90 16.07
N ASP A 190 -4.05 6.58 16.53
CA ASP A 190 -2.78 6.84 15.85
C ASP A 190 -2.31 5.68 14.95
N SER A 191 -3.06 4.58 14.91
CA SER A 191 -2.76 3.36 14.17
C SER A 191 -3.53 3.30 12.86
N LEU A 192 -2.87 2.87 11.79
CA LEU A 192 -3.37 2.87 10.42
C LEU A 192 -3.24 1.47 9.80
N ILE A 193 -4.31 1.03 9.13
CA ILE A 193 -4.32 -0.11 8.22
C ILE A 193 -4.72 0.43 6.85
N VAL A 194 -3.78 0.42 5.92
CA VAL A 194 -3.99 0.80 4.52
C VAL A 194 -3.88 -0.44 3.68
N SER A 195 -4.86 -0.73 2.83
CA SER A 195 -4.89 -1.95 2.05
C SER A 195 -5.35 -1.66 0.63
N GLN A 196 -4.76 -2.32 -0.36
CA GLN A 196 -5.21 -2.32 -1.74
C GLN A 196 -5.21 -3.72 -2.34
N SER A 197 -6.17 -3.94 -3.23
CA SER A 197 -6.31 -5.14 -4.05
C SER A 197 -6.26 -4.76 -5.53
N GLY A 198 -5.72 -5.63 -6.38
CA GLY A 198 -5.63 -5.37 -7.82
C GLY A 198 -4.62 -4.27 -8.19
N LEU A 199 -3.76 -3.87 -7.25
CA LEU A 199 -2.69 -2.91 -7.48
C LEU A 199 -1.62 -3.56 -8.36
N LYS A 200 -1.24 -2.91 -9.46
CA LYS A 200 -0.08 -3.33 -10.27
C LYS A 200 1.14 -2.52 -9.88
N LEU A 201 2.21 -3.21 -9.50
CA LEU A 201 3.52 -2.61 -9.24
C LEU A 201 4.50 -3.04 -10.33
N THR A 202 5.28 -2.09 -10.85
CA THR A 202 6.15 -2.30 -12.03
C THR A 202 7.57 -2.67 -11.64
N PHE A 203 7.91 -3.94 -11.75
CA PHE A 203 9.26 -4.46 -11.51
C PHE A 203 10.09 -4.44 -12.79
N SER A 204 11.40 -4.65 -12.68
CA SER A 204 12.30 -4.75 -13.85
C SER A 204 11.87 -5.81 -14.87
N PHE A 205 11.15 -6.84 -14.40
CA PHE A 205 10.65 -7.95 -15.20
C PHE A 205 9.17 -7.81 -15.60
N GLY A 206 8.51 -6.70 -15.23
CA GLY A 206 7.15 -6.38 -15.67
C GLY A 206 6.21 -5.95 -14.54
N ASP A 207 4.95 -5.71 -14.92
CA ASP A 207 3.90 -5.31 -13.98
C ASP A 207 3.36 -6.53 -13.24
N VAL A 208 3.60 -6.60 -11.94
CA VAL A 208 3.10 -7.69 -11.10
C VAL A 208 1.79 -7.25 -10.44
N PRO A 209 0.68 -7.97 -10.69
CA PRO A 209 -0.58 -7.71 -9.99
C PRO A 209 -0.51 -8.24 -8.56
N MET A 210 -0.74 -7.33 -7.61
CA MET A 210 -0.89 -7.65 -6.20
C MET A 210 -2.35 -8.02 -5.95
N ARG A 211 -2.62 -9.22 -5.45
CA ARG A 211 -3.95 -9.59 -4.94
C ARG A 211 -4.28 -8.82 -3.67
N ARG A 212 -3.25 -8.61 -2.85
CA ARG A 212 -3.32 -7.83 -1.61
C ARG A 212 -2.01 -7.07 -1.41
N PHE A 213 -2.13 -5.84 -0.92
CA PHE A 213 -1.01 -4.99 -0.53
C PHE A 213 -1.42 -4.15 0.68
N ASP A 214 -0.92 -4.54 1.85
CA ASP A 214 -1.21 -3.92 3.14
C ASP A 214 0.02 -3.15 3.64
N LEU A 215 -0.22 -1.91 4.06
CA LEU A 215 0.69 -1.10 4.85
C LEU A 215 0.07 -0.83 6.21
N ARG A 216 0.74 -1.31 7.25
CA ARG A 216 0.27 -1.27 8.63
C ARG A 216 1.28 -0.55 9.51
N MET A 217 0.84 0.50 10.21
CA MET A 217 1.76 1.35 10.98
C MET A 217 1.04 2.11 12.07
N ARG A 218 1.82 2.69 12.98
CA ARG A 218 1.38 3.78 13.84
C ARG A 218 2.19 5.02 13.48
N LEU A 219 1.54 6.16 13.25
CA LEU A 219 2.22 7.39 12.87
C LEU A 219 2.34 8.34 14.06
N ASP A 220 3.56 8.80 14.35
CA ASP A 220 3.79 9.84 15.34
C ASP A 220 3.45 11.25 14.81
N ARG A 221 3.53 12.26 15.69
CA ARG A 221 3.30 13.68 15.31
C ARG A 221 4.26 14.20 14.23
N ARG A 222 5.36 13.50 13.95
CA ARG A 222 6.35 13.80 12.92
C ARG A 222 6.17 12.90 11.68
N LEU A 223 5.03 12.22 11.54
CA LEU A 223 4.71 11.32 10.43
C LEU A 223 5.73 10.19 10.25
N ARG A 224 6.37 9.76 11.34
CA ARG A 224 7.26 8.59 11.36
C ARG A 224 6.50 7.38 11.84
N SER A 225 6.82 6.22 11.27
CA SER A 225 6.34 4.94 11.78
C SER A 225 6.96 4.68 13.16
N ALA A 226 6.10 4.60 14.18
CA ALA A 226 6.51 4.51 15.59
C ALA A 226 6.21 3.13 16.16
N GLY A 227 7.23 2.47 16.72
CA GLY A 227 7.10 1.13 17.30
C GLY A 227 7.12 -0.01 16.28
N GLY A 228 7.43 0.28 15.02
CA GLY A 228 7.47 -0.68 13.91
C GLY A 228 6.41 -0.39 12.84
N ALA A 229 6.57 -1.01 11.67
CA ALA A 229 5.60 -1.01 10.59
C ALA A 229 5.67 -2.35 9.85
N SER A 230 4.53 -2.83 9.38
CA SER A 230 4.41 -4.11 8.69
C SER A 230 3.90 -3.88 7.29
N LEU A 231 4.61 -4.41 6.30
CA LEU A 231 4.14 -4.54 4.92
C LEU A 231 3.76 -6.00 4.71
N TYR A 232 2.61 -6.24 4.13
CA TYR A 232 2.19 -7.58 3.72
C TYR A 232 1.64 -7.53 2.30
N ALA A 233 2.04 -8.46 1.45
CA ALA A 233 1.59 -8.53 0.08
C ALA A 233 1.33 -9.97 -0.35
N GLU A 234 0.36 -10.16 -1.24
CA GLU A 234 0.06 -11.44 -1.86
C GLU A 234 0.06 -11.29 -3.37
N VAL A 235 0.76 -12.20 -4.04
CA VAL A 235 0.84 -12.27 -5.50
C VAL A 235 0.36 -13.63 -5.95
N PHE A 236 -0.44 -13.67 -7.01
CA PHE A 236 -0.75 -14.94 -7.69
C PHE A 236 0.38 -15.25 -8.66
N CYS A 237 1.15 -16.29 -8.38
CA CYS A 237 2.36 -16.61 -9.11
C CYS A 237 2.14 -16.80 -10.62
N PRO A 238 1.06 -17.46 -11.10
CA PRO A 238 0.83 -17.61 -12.54
C PRO A 238 0.67 -16.28 -13.29
N GLU A 239 0.30 -15.20 -12.60
CA GLU A 239 0.17 -13.87 -13.18
C GLU A 239 1.46 -13.03 -13.11
N VAL A 240 2.53 -13.56 -12.49
CA VAL A 240 3.83 -12.89 -12.46
C VAL A 240 4.46 -12.93 -13.86
N PRO A 241 4.74 -11.78 -14.50
CA PRO A 241 5.35 -11.75 -15.81
C PRO A 241 6.72 -12.44 -15.80
N VAL A 242 7.04 -13.15 -16.89
CA VAL A 242 8.31 -13.85 -17.14
C VAL A 242 8.56 -15.07 -16.23
N TYR A 243 8.38 -14.95 -14.92
CA TYR A 243 8.82 -15.94 -13.95
C TYR A 243 7.70 -16.82 -13.36
N GLY A 244 6.42 -16.54 -13.65
CA GLY A 244 5.30 -17.23 -12.99
C GLY A 244 5.40 -18.76 -12.92
N PRO A 245 5.61 -19.47 -14.04
CA PRO A 245 5.80 -20.92 -14.03
C PRO A 245 7.01 -21.38 -13.23
N ALA A 246 8.12 -20.64 -13.31
CA ALA A 246 9.34 -20.97 -12.57
C ALA A 246 9.17 -20.81 -11.06
N LEU A 247 8.47 -19.75 -10.59
CA LEU A 247 8.19 -19.52 -9.18
C LEU A 247 7.39 -20.66 -8.54
N VAL A 248 6.45 -21.24 -9.30
CA VAL A 248 5.70 -22.43 -8.88
C VAL A 248 6.62 -23.65 -8.85
N ALA A 249 7.42 -23.86 -9.91
CA ALA A 249 8.30 -25.02 -10.03
C ALA A 249 9.38 -25.09 -8.94
N ILE A 250 9.89 -23.95 -8.47
CA ILE A 250 10.93 -23.88 -7.42
C ILE A 250 10.35 -23.82 -6.00
N GLY A 251 9.03 -24.03 -5.81
CA GLY A 251 8.41 -24.15 -4.50
C GLY A 251 8.28 -22.84 -3.70
N ILE A 252 8.39 -21.69 -4.35
CA ILE A 252 8.26 -20.38 -3.67
C ILE A 252 6.80 -20.04 -3.42
N CYS A 253 5.92 -20.46 -4.32
CA CYS A 253 4.47 -20.28 -4.20
C CYS A 253 3.88 -21.41 -3.37
N ASN A 254 2.89 -21.09 -2.54
CA ASN A 254 2.16 -22.10 -1.78
C ASN A 254 1.22 -22.92 -2.68
N ARG A 255 0.50 -23.89 -2.09
CA ARG A 255 -0.42 -24.78 -2.82
C ARG A 255 -1.54 -24.06 -3.56
N GLU A 256 -1.90 -22.85 -3.13
CA GLU A 256 -2.90 -22.00 -3.78
C GLU A 256 -2.27 -21.13 -4.89
N ALA A 257 -1.03 -21.45 -5.28
CA ALA A 257 -0.18 -20.68 -6.19
C ALA A 257 -0.03 -19.20 -5.78
N THR A 258 -0.11 -18.94 -4.46
CA THR A 258 0.06 -17.62 -3.89
C THR A 258 1.45 -17.48 -3.29
N LEU A 259 2.09 -16.35 -3.54
CA LEU A 259 3.31 -15.92 -2.85
C LEU A 259 2.92 -14.88 -1.79
N PRO A 260 2.77 -15.28 -0.51
CA PRO A 260 2.68 -14.34 0.58
C PRO A 260 4.07 -13.76 0.86
N ALA A 261 4.14 -12.44 1.02
CA ALA A 261 5.37 -11.73 1.31
C ALA A 261 5.17 -10.76 2.48
N SER A 262 6.06 -10.79 3.46
CA SER A 262 6.07 -9.86 4.59
C SER A 262 7.33 -9.00 4.60
N GLY A 263 7.24 -7.76 5.09
CA GLY A 263 8.37 -6.86 5.20
C GLY A 263 8.10 -5.68 6.13
N THR A 264 9.00 -4.70 6.10
CA THR A 264 8.83 -3.44 6.84
C THR A 264 9.24 -2.24 6.00
N PHE A 265 8.75 -1.08 6.39
CA PHE A 265 9.02 0.21 5.77
C PHE A 265 9.20 1.29 6.84
N ILE A 266 9.79 2.40 6.43
CA ILE A 266 9.89 3.60 7.25
C ILE A 266 9.12 4.72 6.59
N THR A 267 8.56 5.58 7.43
CA THR A 267 8.04 6.86 6.98
C THR A 267 8.84 8.00 7.57
N ARG A 268 8.94 9.08 6.80
CA ARG A 268 9.54 10.34 7.25
C ARG A 268 8.61 11.47 6.87
N ARG A 269 8.50 12.48 7.72
CA ARG A 269 7.80 13.72 7.35
C ARG A 269 8.30 14.21 6.00
N TYR A 270 7.38 14.49 5.09
CA TYR A 270 7.73 15.19 3.87
C TYR A 270 8.23 16.61 4.24
N PRO A 271 9.34 17.10 3.65
CA PRO A 271 9.91 18.38 4.02
C PRO A 271 8.89 19.52 3.94
N THR A 272 8.88 20.42 4.92
CA THR A 272 7.94 21.55 4.98
C THR A 272 8.09 22.53 3.82
N ARG A 273 9.20 22.47 3.06
CA ARG A 273 9.42 23.25 1.84
C ARG A 273 9.24 22.43 0.56
N GLY A 274 8.79 21.17 0.68
CA GLY A 274 8.60 20.29 -0.46
C GLY A 274 7.39 20.76 -1.29
N PRO A 275 7.49 20.77 -2.63
CA PRO A 275 6.43 21.34 -3.47
C PRO A 275 5.20 20.44 -3.64
N ALA A 276 5.28 19.15 -3.28
CA ALA A 276 4.28 18.16 -3.68
C ALA A 276 2.98 18.18 -2.87
N ASN A 277 3.00 18.68 -1.62
CA ASN A 277 1.89 18.57 -0.67
C ASN A 277 1.17 19.90 -0.40
N ASP A 278 1.57 20.98 -1.07
CA ASP A 278 0.93 22.29 -0.95
C ASP A 278 0.10 22.61 -2.19
N ARG A 279 -0.89 23.50 -2.04
CA ARG A 279 -1.67 23.96 -3.19
C ARG A 279 -0.75 24.68 -4.19
N PRO A 280 -0.65 24.22 -5.44
CA PRO A 280 0.15 24.93 -6.43
C PRO A 280 -0.42 26.32 -6.69
N ARG A 281 0.45 27.34 -6.64
CA ARG A 281 0.04 28.74 -6.81
C ARG A 281 -0.52 28.98 -8.21
N GLY A 282 -1.71 29.58 -8.25
CA GLY A 282 -2.40 29.95 -9.50
C GLY A 282 -2.94 28.78 -10.32
N LEU A 283 -2.79 27.53 -9.89
CA LEU A 283 -3.36 26.38 -10.58
C LEU A 283 -4.78 26.09 -10.04
N SER A 284 -5.73 25.96 -10.94
CA SER A 284 -7.14 25.67 -10.63
C SER A 284 -7.73 24.67 -11.61
N VAL A 285 -8.80 23.99 -11.20
CA VAL A 285 -9.60 23.12 -12.06
C VAL A 285 -10.75 23.93 -12.62
N SER A 286 -10.82 24.07 -13.95
CA SER A 286 -11.85 24.83 -14.64
C SER A 286 -13.07 23.97 -15.00
N SER A 287 -12.85 22.71 -15.38
CA SER A 287 -13.91 21.74 -15.59
C SER A 287 -13.47 20.32 -15.21
N LEU A 288 -14.43 19.45 -14.92
CA LEU A 288 -14.21 18.04 -14.67
C LEU A 288 -15.40 17.24 -15.19
N ASP A 289 -15.20 16.46 -16.24
CA ASP A 289 -16.26 15.75 -16.93
C ASP A 289 -16.01 14.24 -16.83
N LEU A 290 -17.06 13.45 -16.58
CA LEU A 290 -17.00 11.99 -16.55
C LEU A 290 -17.88 11.40 -17.64
N ARG A 291 -17.25 10.65 -18.55
CA ARG A 291 -17.94 9.74 -19.46
C ARG A 291 -17.80 8.32 -18.91
N ARG A 292 -18.91 7.73 -18.46
CA ARG A 292 -18.93 6.34 -17.98
C ARG A 292 -18.58 5.36 -19.10
N PRO A 293 -17.83 4.28 -18.82
CA PRO A 293 -17.61 3.19 -19.78
C PRO A 293 -18.90 2.42 -20.03
N THR A 294 -18.99 1.73 -21.16
CA THR A 294 -20.02 0.72 -21.44
C THR A 294 -19.35 -0.66 -21.53
N PRO A 295 -20.12 -1.76 -21.68
CA PRO A 295 -19.52 -3.08 -21.88
C PRO A 295 -18.56 -3.15 -23.08
N SER A 296 -18.79 -2.34 -24.13
CA SER A 296 -18.02 -2.38 -25.38
C SER A 296 -17.19 -1.12 -25.66
N ALA A 297 -17.38 -0.02 -24.93
CA ALA A 297 -16.69 1.25 -25.18
C ALA A 297 -16.01 1.81 -23.92
N PRO A 298 -14.77 2.32 -24.03
CA PRO A 298 -14.06 2.91 -22.90
C PRO A 298 -14.66 4.26 -22.48
N GLY A 299 -14.69 4.48 -21.17
CA GLY A 299 -15.00 5.75 -20.55
C GLY A 299 -13.77 6.65 -20.39
N ALA A 300 -13.98 7.84 -19.86
CA ALA A 300 -12.90 8.73 -19.44
C ALA A 300 -13.38 9.75 -18.40
N ALA A 301 -12.50 10.10 -17.46
CA ALA A 301 -12.65 11.32 -16.65
C ALA A 301 -11.64 12.36 -17.15
N VAL A 302 -12.09 13.60 -17.39
CA VAL A 302 -11.26 14.65 -17.98
C VAL A 302 -11.37 15.91 -17.14
N ALA A 303 -10.25 16.36 -16.59
CA ALA A 303 -10.12 17.64 -15.91
C ALA A 303 -9.41 18.65 -16.81
N ARG A 304 -10.00 19.84 -16.98
CA ARG A 304 -9.33 21.00 -17.56
C ARG A 304 -8.77 21.87 -16.45
N LEU A 305 -7.57 22.38 -16.66
CA LEU A 305 -6.83 23.18 -15.69
C LEU A 305 -6.60 24.57 -16.25
N SER A 306 -6.69 25.56 -15.36
CA SER A 306 -6.38 26.96 -15.64
C SER A 306 -5.22 27.42 -14.76
N LEU A 307 -4.43 28.33 -15.32
CA LEU A 307 -3.28 28.90 -14.66
C LEU A 307 -3.42 30.42 -14.65
N ASP A 308 -3.28 31.03 -13.47
CA ASP A 308 -3.29 32.48 -13.33
C ASP A 308 -2.20 33.12 -14.19
N ARG A 309 -2.44 34.37 -14.63
CA ARG A 309 -1.50 35.12 -15.45
C ARG A 309 -0.15 35.23 -14.74
N GLY A 310 0.91 34.77 -15.40
CA GLY A 310 2.28 34.80 -14.88
C GLY A 310 2.68 33.62 -13.99
N ALA A 311 1.73 32.78 -13.57
CA ALA A 311 2.06 31.53 -12.89
C ALA A 311 2.62 30.50 -13.89
N ARG A 312 3.36 29.52 -13.37
CA ARG A 312 3.95 28.41 -14.15
C ARG A 312 3.75 27.10 -13.40
N PHE A 313 3.30 26.08 -14.13
CA PHE A 313 3.17 24.72 -13.60
C PHE A 313 3.56 23.73 -14.70
N ALA A 314 4.87 23.62 -14.94
CA ALA A 314 5.42 22.87 -16.06
C ALA A 314 5.07 21.39 -15.95
N ALA A 315 4.31 20.85 -16.91
CA ALA A 315 3.86 19.46 -16.86
C ALA A 315 5.02 18.44 -16.89
N ALA A 316 6.22 18.86 -17.31
CA ALA A 316 7.42 18.00 -17.27
C ALA A 316 7.98 17.80 -15.85
N ARG A 317 7.56 18.62 -14.87
CA ARG A 317 8.10 18.62 -13.51
C ARG A 317 7.14 18.06 -12.45
N HIS A 318 5.87 17.91 -12.80
CA HIS A 318 4.80 17.56 -11.86
C HIS A 318 4.04 16.34 -12.34
N ALA A 319 3.57 15.54 -11.39
CA ALA A 319 2.61 14.48 -11.65
C ALA A 319 1.20 15.06 -11.56
N ALA A 320 0.28 14.56 -12.38
CA ALA A 320 -1.12 14.97 -12.34
C ALA A 320 -2.03 13.77 -12.52
N ALA A 321 -3.06 13.69 -11.69
CA ALA A 321 -3.92 12.53 -11.63
C ALA A 321 -5.39 12.89 -11.48
N ILE A 322 -6.25 11.96 -11.90
CA ILE A 322 -7.64 11.90 -11.49
C ILE A 322 -7.81 10.55 -10.78
N LEU A 323 -8.33 10.59 -9.56
CA LEU A 323 -8.69 9.41 -8.79
C LEU A 323 -10.22 9.34 -8.70
N LEU A 324 -10.80 8.18 -8.99
CA LEU A 324 -12.23 7.93 -8.82
C LEU A 324 -12.45 7.04 -7.61
N THR A 325 -13.46 7.39 -6.82
CA THR A 325 -13.88 6.63 -5.65
C THR A 325 -15.40 6.48 -5.67
N ASP A 326 -15.89 5.42 -5.05
CA ASP A 326 -17.29 5.34 -4.63
C ASP A 326 -17.58 6.48 -3.65
N ALA A 327 -18.58 7.33 -3.95
CA ALA A 327 -18.90 8.48 -3.12
C ALA A 327 -19.42 8.11 -1.73
N ALA A 328 -20.06 6.95 -1.58
CA ALA A 328 -20.59 6.47 -0.30
C ALA A 328 -19.48 5.84 0.54
N THR A 329 -18.71 4.92 -0.04
CA THR A 329 -17.74 4.10 0.72
C THR A 329 -16.34 4.68 0.73
N GLY A 330 -16.02 5.63 -0.17
CA GLY A 330 -14.68 6.16 -0.36
C GLY A 330 -13.70 5.18 -0.99
N THR A 331 -14.16 3.97 -1.36
CA THR A 331 -13.33 2.93 -1.96
C THR A 331 -12.89 3.37 -3.35
N PRO A 332 -11.58 3.32 -3.66
CA PRO A 332 -11.07 3.59 -5.00
C PRO A 332 -11.66 2.64 -6.04
N VAL A 333 -11.98 3.17 -7.21
CA VAL A 333 -12.29 2.33 -8.37
C VAL A 333 -11.01 1.60 -8.77
N SER A 334 -11.07 0.27 -8.88
CA SER A 334 -9.94 -0.58 -9.22
C SER A 334 -9.50 -0.37 -10.68
N LEU A 335 -8.51 0.50 -10.86
CA LEU A 335 -7.95 0.88 -12.15
C LEU A 335 -6.43 0.86 -12.11
N ASP A 336 -5.80 0.59 -13.26
CA ASP A 336 -4.39 0.90 -13.46
C ASP A 336 -4.25 2.41 -13.74
N TYR A 337 -4.23 3.20 -12.67
CA TYR A 337 -4.14 4.66 -12.75
C TYR A 337 -2.88 5.10 -13.51
N ARG A 338 -1.75 4.41 -13.34
CA ARG A 338 -0.51 4.78 -14.02
C ARG A 338 -0.63 4.69 -15.54
N LYS A 339 -1.26 3.63 -16.08
CA LYS A 339 -1.50 3.48 -17.53
C LYS A 339 -2.68 4.29 -18.03
N GLY A 340 -3.69 4.50 -17.19
CA GLY A 340 -4.89 5.23 -17.54
C GLY A 340 -4.69 6.74 -17.62
N LEU A 341 -3.71 7.29 -16.89
CA LEU A 341 -3.50 8.74 -16.79
C LEU A 341 -2.70 9.32 -17.95
N ARG A 342 -3.19 10.44 -18.47
CA ARG A 342 -2.53 11.28 -19.50
C ARG A 342 -2.62 12.74 -19.12
N SER A 343 -1.58 13.49 -19.45
CA SER A 343 -1.52 14.94 -19.22
C SER A 343 -1.36 15.69 -20.53
N GLY A 344 -2.14 16.75 -20.73
CA GLY A 344 -2.00 17.70 -21.83
C GLY A 344 -1.32 18.99 -21.36
N THR A 345 -0.71 19.72 -22.31
CA THR A 345 -0.05 21.00 -22.05
C THR A 345 -0.64 22.14 -22.86
N ASP A 346 -0.50 23.36 -22.36
CA ASP A 346 -0.66 24.56 -23.16
C ASP A 346 0.58 24.81 -24.06
N ALA A 347 0.55 25.90 -24.83
CA ALA A 347 1.67 26.32 -25.68
C ALA A 347 2.95 26.65 -24.89
N GLY A 348 2.84 26.98 -23.60
CA GLY A 348 3.96 27.27 -22.70
C GLY A 348 4.53 26.03 -22.00
N GLY A 349 4.00 24.83 -22.28
CA GLY A 349 4.40 23.59 -21.63
C GLY A 349 3.88 23.43 -20.20
N ASN A 350 2.94 24.28 -19.77
CA ASN A 350 2.26 24.11 -18.49
C ASN A 350 1.17 23.07 -18.60
N LEU A 351 0.86 22.43 -17.48
CA LEU A 351 -0.23 21.47 -17.37
C LEU A 351 -1.58 22.18 -17.61
N SER A 352 -2.33 21.73 -18.63
CA SER A 352 -3.63 22.30 -19.00
C SER A 352 -4.78 21.30 -18.93
N ARG A 353 -4.46 19.99 -18.92
CA ARG A 353 -5.46 18.91 -18.93
C ARG A 353 -4.92 17.66 -18.26
N VAL A 354 -5.80 16.96 -17.55
CA VAL A 354 -5.56 15.60 -17.06
C VAL A 354 -6.71 14.72 -17.54
N GLU A 355 -6.39 13.54 -18.04
CA GLU A 355 -7.36 12.53 -18.45
C GLU A 355 -7.03 11.21 -17.77
N LEU A 356 -8.06 10.57 -17.21
CA LEU A 356 -8.04 9.18 -16.82
C LEU A 356 -8.89 8.38 -17.80
N ARG A 357 -8.27 7.49 -18.58
CA ARG A 357 -8.98 6.52 -19.40
C ARG A 357 -9.55 5.41 -18.52
N ILE A 358 -10.81 5.07 -18.75
CA ILE A 358 -11.52 4.01 -18.03
C ILE A 358 -11.78 2.87 -19.03
N PRO A 359 -11.24 1.66 -18.82
CA PRO A 359 -11.44 0.54 -19.74
C PRO A 359 -12.93 0.20 -19.95
N ALA A 360 -13.27 -0.31 -21.13
CA ALA A 360 -14.60 -0.87 -21.39
C ALA A 360 -14.88 -2.02 -20.41
N GLY A 361 -16.14 -2.19 -20.03
CA GLY A 361 -16.57 -3.20 -19.04
C GLY A 361 -16.21 -2.87 -17.58
N THR A 362 -15.51 -1.77 -17.30
CA THR A 362 -15.27 -1.35 -15.91
C THR A 362 -16.60 -0.96 -15.27
N VAL A 363 -16.95 -1.60 -14.16
CA VAL A 363 -18.11 -1.22 -13.36
C VAL A 363 -17.74 -0.02 -12.49
N LEU A 364 -18.39 1.11 -12.72
CA LEU A 364 -18.27 2.29 -11.86
C LEU A 364 -19.41 2.31 -10.83
N PRO A 365 -19.15 2.76 -9.59
CA PRO A 365 -20.21 3.03 -8.62
C PRO A 365 -21.28 3.98 -9.17
N ASP A 366 -22.52 3.86 -8.69
CA ASP A 366 -23.64 4.72 -9.11
C ASP A 366 -23.32 6.20 -8.86
N ARG A 367 -22.71 6.50 -7.71
CA ARG A 367 -22.20 7.84 -7.38
C ARG A 367 -20.68 7.81 -7.29
N VAL A 368 -20.03 8.63 -8.11
CA VAL A 368 -18.56 8.68 -8.16
C VAL A 368 -18.09 9.99 -7.55
N LYS A 369 -17.16 9.92 -6.61
CA LYS A 369 -16.39 11.08 -6.15
C LYS A 369 -15.03 11.07 -6.84
N ALA A 370 -14.74 12.13 -7.57
CA ALA A 370 -13.51 12.33 -8.32
C ALA A 370 -12.59 13.33 -7.61
N TYR A 371 -11.31 13.01 -7.53
CA TYR A 371 -10.24 13.89 -7.04
C TYR A 371 -9.32 14.25 -8.18
N VAL A 372 -9.13 15.54 -8.45
CA VAL A 372 -8.09 16.03 -9.37
C VAL A 372 -6.87 16.39 -8.53
N ILE A 373 -5.74 15.76 -8.81
CA ILE A 373 -4.56 15.78 -7.94
C ILE A 373 -3.37 16.34 -8.72
N ALA A 374 -2.63 17.25 -8.10
CA ALA A 374 -1.33 17.71 -8.56
C ALA A 374 -0.27 17.24 -7.56
N ASP A 375 0.69 16.45 -8.03
CA ASP A 375 1.65 15.72 -7.22
C ASP A 375 0.94 14.83 -6.17
N VAL A 376 0.81 15.28 -4.92
CA VAL A 376 -0.02 14.61 -3.90
C VAL A 376 -1.09 15.52 -3.27
N PHE A 377 -1.28 16.72 -3.83
CA PHE A 377 -2.26 17.70 -3.37
C PHE A 377 -3.59 17.61 -4.16
N PRO A 378 -4.75 17.48 -3.50
CA PRO A 378 -6.05 17.49 -4.16
C PRO A 378 -6.44 18.93 -4.56
N LEU A 379 -6.39 19.24 -5.86
CA LEU A 379 -6.84 20.53 -6.42
C LEU A 379 -8.36 20.71 -6.29
N LEU A 380 -9.09 19.62 -6.50
CA LEU A 380 -10.55 19.53 -6.46
C LEU A 380 -10.97 18.13 -5.97
N ALA A 381 -12.03 18.06 -5.17
CA ALA A 381 -12.78 16.85 -4.88
C ALA A 381 -14.25 17.12 -5.15
N ARG A 382 -14.88 16.33 -6.03
CA ARG A 382 -16.27 16.57 -6.48
C ARG A 382 -17.00 15.27 -6.78
N GLU A 383 -18.25 15.19 -6.39
CA GLU A 383 -19.16 14.13 -6.80
C GLU A 383 -19.70 14.40 -8.22
N LEU A 384 -19.74 13.36 -9.06
CA LEU A 384 -20.08 13.42 -10.50
C LEU A 384 -21.23 12.49 -10.86
#